data_AF-A0A8S1BR83-F1
#
_entry.id   AF-A0A8S1BR83-F1
#
_cell.length_a   1.000
_cell.length_b   1.000
_cell.length_c   1.000
_cell.angle_alpha   90.00
_cell.angle_beta   90.00
_cell.angle_gamma   90.00
#
_symmetry.space_group_name_H-M   'P 1'
#
loop_
_entity.id
_entity.type
_entity.pdbx_description
1 polymer ?
#
loop_
_entity_poly.entity_id
_entity_poly.type
_entity_poly.pdbx_seq_one_letter_code
_entity_poly.pdbx_strand_id
1 'polypeptide(L)'
;MPRSSRPRVQLSEEEKKARRREQKKMSMRRARAKLGAVALEERRRKDRERYHQKKQDGLIRTIKDFTPRQQRQMRKMWREKSRLKREKEKIRKRTEEMLNENTPPTSPCSASSRVALDAHSSPSSVPSPTLSHGTASASTVSGLRLPLSPLMCTPSPNRSDNATPKPFTPRKSFFLESNFCDESVTPPKIFKVRSILPSSDESDENIF
;
A
#
# COMPACT_ATOMS: atom_id res chain seq x y z
N MET A 1 -44.68 -25.07 -19.45
CA MET A 1 -44.02 -25.92 -18.45
C MET A 1 -43.49 -25.05 -17.30
N PRO A 2 -43.92 -25.25 -16.05
CA PRO A 2 -43.41 -24.48 -14.91
C PRO A 2 -41.97 -24.93 -14.60
N ARG A 3 -41.04 -23.98 -14.50
CA ARG A 3 -39.65 -24.26 -14.07
C ARG A 3 -39.68 -24.57 -12.57
N SER A 4 -39.34 -25.81 -12.19
CA SER A 4 -39.18 -26.18 -10.78
C SER A 4 -38.13 -25.26 -10.14
N SER A 5 -38.55 -24.41 -9.20
CA SER A 5 -37.64 -23.58 -8.42
C SER A 5 -36.78 -24.48 -7.53
N ARG A 6 -35.46 -24.45 -7.73
CA ARG A 6 -34.53 -25.19 -6.86
C ARG A 6 -34.68 -24.70 -5.41
N PRO A 7 -34.67 -25.60 -4.41
CA PRO A 7 -34.74 -25.21 -3.01
C PRO A 7 -33.56 -24.29 -2.65
N ARG A 8 -33.86 -23.19 -1.96
CA ARG A 8 -32.89 -22.17 -1.57
C ARG A 8 -32.05 -22.69 -0.40
N VAL A 9 -30.84 -23.18 -0.68
CA VAL A 9 -29.88 -23.58 0.35
C VAL A 9 -29.55 -22.36 1.22
N GLN A 10 -29.87 -22.44 2.51
CA GLN A 10 -29.53 -21.41 3.50
C GLN A 10 -28.06 -21.56 3.91
N LEU A 11 -27.17 -20.83 3.22
CA LEU A 11 -25.75 -20.75 3.58
C LEU A 11 -25.56 -19.81 4.78
N SER A 12 -24.57 -20.12 5.63
CA SER A 12 -24.18 -19.24 6.74
C SER A 12 -23.62 -17.91 6.23
N GLU A 13 -23.63 -16.86 7.05
CA GLU A 13 -23.08 -15.54 6.66
C GLU A 13 -21.57 -15.61 6.36
N GLU A 14 -20.83 -16.48 7.05
CA GLU A 14 -19.41 -16.72 6.79
C GLU A 14 -19.18 -17.41 5.44
N GLU A 15 -19.97 -18.43 5.11
CA GLU A 15 -19.91 -19.13 3.82
C GLU A 15 -20.30 -18.23 2.65
N LYS A 16 -21.33 -17.40 2.81
CA LYS A 16 -21.71 -16.38 1.81
C LYS A 16 -20.56 -15.42 1.56
N LYS A 17 -19.86 -14.98 2.61
CA LYS A 17 -18.72 -14.07 2.50
C LYS A 17 -17.51 -14.75 1.85
N ALA A 18 -17.23 -16.01 2.19
CA ALA A 18 -16.20 -16.82 1.56
C ALA A 18 -16.47 -17.00 0.06
N ARG A 19 -17.69 -17.42 -0.30
CA ARG A 19 -18.12 -17.58 -1.70
C ARG A 19 -17.99 -16.29 -2.50
N ARG A 20 -18.37 -15.13 -1.93
CA ARG A 20 -18.18 -13.82 -2.57
C ARG A 20 -16.70 -13.50 -2.80
N ARG A 21 -15.83 -13.78 -1.83
CA ARG A 21 -14.37 -13.58 -1.96
C ARG A 21 -13.78 -14.46 -3.05
N GLU A 22 -14.18 -15.72 -3.11
CA GLU A 22 -13.73 -16.68 -4.12
C GLU A 22 -14.22 -16.32 -5.51
N GLN A 23 -15.50 -15.95 -5.65
CA GLN A 23 -16.05 -15.48 -6.91
C GLN A 23 -15.32 -14.22 -7.39
N LYS A 24 -15.04 -13.27 -6.48
CA LYS A 24 -14.24 -12.08 -6.79
C LYS A 24 -12.81 -12.45 -7.20
N LYS A 25 -12.17 -13.40 -6.51
CA LYS A 25 -10.83 -13.91 -6.85
C LYS A 25 -10.79 -14.51 -8.26
N MET A 26 -11.76 -15.36 -8.59
CA MET A 26 -11.85 -16.00 -9.91
C MET A 26 -12.20 -15.01 -11.02
N SER A 27 -13.12 -14.07 -10.75
CA SER A 27 -13.43 -12.97 -11.68
C SER A 27 -12.20 -12.12 -11.98
N MET A 28 -11.44 -11.74 -10.95
CA MET A 28 -10.20 -10.98 -11.09
C MET A 28 -9.13 -11.75 -11.88
N ARG A 29 -8.98 -13.06 -11.66
CA ARG A 29 -8.05 -13.90 -12.44
C ARG A 29 -8.42 -13.90 -13.92
N ARG A 30 -9.71 -14.12 -14.25
CA ARG A 30 -10.20 -14.10 -15.63
C ARG A 30 -10.00 -12.73 -16.27
N ALA A 31 -10.28 -11.65 -15.55
CA ALA A 31 -10.06 -10.28 -16.06
C ALA A 31 -8.59 -9.99 -16.35
N ARG A 32 -7.66 -10.46 -15.49
CA ARG A 32 -6.21 -10.32 -15.73
C ARG A 32 -5.73 -11.17 -16.90
N ALA A 33 -6.23 -12.40 -17.04
CA ALA A 33 -5.88 -13.29 -18.15
C ALA A 33 -6.35 -12.76 -19.52
N LYS A 34 -7.40 -11.94 -19.54
CA LYS A 34 -7.93 -11.29 -20.76
C LYS A 34 -7.12 -10.05 -21.20
N LEU A 35 -6.25 -9.52 -20.34
CA LEU A 35 -5.41 -8.37 -20.70
C LEU A 35 -4.15 -8.89 -21.40
N GLY A 36 -4.06 -8.67 -22.70
CA GLY A 36 -2.83 -8.90 -23.47
C GLY A 36 -1.71 -7.93 -23.08
N ALA A 37 -0.48 -8.23 -23.50
CA ALA A 37 0.70 -7.41 -23.19
C ALA A 37 0.55 -5.95 -23.65
N VAL A 38 -0.03 -5.74 -24.84
CA VAL A 38 -0.28 -4.40 -25.42
C VAL A 38 -1.26 -3.58 -24.57
N ALA A 39 -2.38 -4.18 -24.15
CA ALA A 39 -3.36 -3.53 -23.28
C ALA A 39 -2.79 -3.19 -21.89
N LEU A 40 -1.81 -3.96 -21.42
CA LEU A 40 -1.10 -3.69 -20.17
C LEU A 40 -0.15 -2.49 -20.31
N GLU A 41 0.56 -2.38 -21.42
CA GLU A 41 1.43 -1.24 -21.72
C GLU A 41 0.66 0.07 -21.90
N GLU A 42 -0.48 0.03 -22.60
CA GLU A 42 -1.38 1.19 -22.71
C GLU A 42 -1.89 1.63 -21.34
N ARG A 43 -2.21 0.69 -20.45
CA ARG A 43 -2.63 1.01 -19.09
C ARG A 43 -1.50 1.67 -18.29
N ARG A 44 -0.27 1.15 -18.40
CA ARG A 44 0.91 1.76 -17.77
C ARG A 44 1.18 3.15 -18.32
N ARG A 45 0.96 3.38 -19.62
CA ARG A 45 1.06 4.69 -20.26
C ARG A 45 0.02 5.67 -19.69
N LYS A 46 -1.26 5.29 -19.67
CA LYS A 46 -2.35 6.11 -19.08
C LYS A 46 -2.13 6.42 -17.60
N ASP A 47 -1.54 5.50 -16.84
CA ASP A 47 -1.23 5.73 -15.43
C ASP A 47 -0.04 6.70 -15.25
N ARG A 48 0.98 6.64 -16.12
CA ARG A 48 2.05 7.64 -16.18
C ARG A 48 1.49 9.02 -16.53
N GLU A 49 0.66 9.11 -17.55
CA GLU A 49 0.01 10.36 -17.99
C GLU A 49 -0.84 10.97 -16.87
N ARG A 50 -1.66 10.16 -16.18
CA ARG A 50 -2.42 10.61 -15.01
C ARG A 50 -1.55 11.09 -13.86
N TYR A 51 -0.40 10.46 -13.64
CA TYR A 51 0.55 10.92 -12.62
C TYR A 51 1.13 12.28 -12.99
N HIS A 52 1.53 12.48 -14.26
CA HIS A 52 2.01 13.76 -14.75
C HIS A 52 0.96 14.86 -14.63
N GLN A 53 -0.29 14.59 -15.03
CA GLN A 53 -1.40 15.54 -14.88
C GLN A 53 -1.60 15.94 -13.41
N LYS A 54 -1.74 14.97 -12.49
CA LYS A 54 -1.89 15.27 -11.05
C LYS A 54 -0.70 16.00 -10.44
N LYS A 55 0.49 15.83 -10.99
CA LYS A 55 1.69 16.57 -10.58
C LYS A 55 1.64 18.01 -11.08
N GLN A 56 1.21 18.24 -12.32
CA GLN A 56 1.00 19.58 -12.89
C GLN A 56 -0.12 20.32 -12.15
N ASP A 57 -1.23 19.65 -11.86
CA ASP A 57 -2.37 20.22 -11.13
C ASP A 57 -2.08 20.48 -9.64
N GLY A 58 -0.89 20.12 -9.14
CA GLY A 58 -0.51 20.30 -7.73
C GLY A 58 -1.24 19.39 -6.75
N LEU A 59 -1.99 18.39 -7.21
CA LEU A 59 -2.66 17.40 -6.35
C LEU A 59 -1.65 16.45 -5.68
N ILE A 60 -0.50 16.21 -6.31
CA ILE A 60 0.61 15.43 -5.74
C ILE A 60 1.69 16.41 -5.26
N ARG A 61 1.67 16.72 -3.96
CA ARG A 61 2.64 17.61 -3.31
C ARG A 61 3.74 16.83 -2.63
N THR A 62 4.96 17.32 -2.74
CA THR A 62 6.12 16.81 -2.01
C THR A 62 6.13 17.41 -0.60
N ILE A 63 6.76 16.75 0.38
CA ILE A 63 6.86 17.29 1.75
C ILE A 63 7.42 18.72 1.80
N LYS A 64 8.33 19.07 0.89
CA LYS A 64 8.95 20.39 0.78
C LYS A 64 7.94 21.50 0.50
N ASP A 65 6.87 21.18 -0.23
CA ASP A 65 5.86 22.13 -0.68
C ASP A 65 4.82 22.45 0.42
N PHE A 66 4.89 21.76 1.56
CA PHE A 66 4.01 21.99 2.71
C PHE A 66 4.62 22.96 3.72
N THR A 67 3.77 23.63 4.49
CA THR A 67 4.20 24.48 5.60
C THR A 67 4.99 23.68 6.66
N PRO A 68 5.94 24.29 7.40
CA PRO A 68 6.73 23.58 8.42
C PRO A 68 5.89 22.81 9.45
N ARG A 69 4.72 23.36 9.82
CA ARG A 69 3.77 22.72 10.73
C ARG A 69 3.18 21.44 10.14
N GLN A 70 2.72 21.49 8.89
CA GLN A 70 2.21 20.32 8.17
C GLN A 70 3.31 19.27 7.94
N GLN A 71 4.53 19.69 7.61
CA GLN A 71 5.69 18.79 7.50
C GLN A 71 5.92 18.04 8.82
N ARG A 72 5.84 18.74 9.96
CA ARG A 72 5.99 18.13 11.29
C ARG A 72 4.89 17.09 11.56
N GLN A 73 3.65 17.40 11.20
CA GLN A 73 2.52 16.48 11.34
C GLN A 73 2.70 15.23 10.45
N MET A 74 3.11 15.40 9.19
CA MET A 74 3.42 14.28 8.30
C MET A 74 4.53 13.39 8.86
N ARG A 75 5.64 13.99 9.34
CA ARG A 75 6.72 13.23 9.99
C ARG A 75 6.28 12.53 11.28
N LYS A 76 5.33 13.10 12.02
CA LYS A 76 4.71 12.43 13.19
C LYS A 76 3.94 11.19 12.73
N MET A 77 3.04 11.32 11.75
CA MET A 77 2.30 10.18 11.19
C MET A 77 3.23 9.10 10.62
N TRP A 78 4.33 9.47 9.96
CA TRP A 78 5.31 8.50 9.45
C TRP A 78 5.99 7.72 10.58
N ARG A 79 6.36 8.39 11.68
CA ARG A 79 6.92 7.72 12.86
C ARG A 79 5.92 6.74 13.48
N GLU A 80 4.66 7.16 13.62
CA GLU A 80 3.58 6.31 14.14
C GLU A 80 3.33 5.09 13.24
N LYS A 81 3.19 5.28 11.92
CA LYS A 81 3.02 4.16 10.97
C LYS A 81 4.21 3.21 10.97
N SER A 82 5.44 3.74 11.06
CA SER A 82 6.66 2.94 11.18
C SER A 82 6.71 2.13 12.48
N ARG A 83 6.28 2.72 13.59
CA ARG A 83 6.15 2.02 14.88
C ARG A 83 5.12 0.89 14.80
N LEU A 84 3.91 1.20 14.31
CA LEU A 84 2.84 0.23 14.14
C LEU A 84 3.25 -0.94 13.23
N LYS A 85 3.96 -0.67 12.14
CA LYS A 85 4.48 -1.73 11.26
C LYS A 85 5.42 -2.68 12.01
N ARG A 86 6.39 -2.12 12.76
CA ARG A 86 7.34 -2.91 13.55
C ARG A 86 6.64 -3.75 14.62
N GLU A 87 5.67 -3.16 15.31
CA GLU A 87 4.88 -3.85 16.32
C GLU A 87 4.05 -5.00 15.73
N LYS A 88 3.36 -4.74 14.61
CA LYS A 88 2.64 -5.78 13.86
C LYS A 88 3.57 -6.91 13.41
N GLU A 89 4.78 -6.60 12.98
CA GLU A 89 5.77 -7.61 12.60
C GLU A 89 6.24 -8.43 13.80
N LYS A 90 6.45 -7.81 14.97
CA LYS A 90 6.76 -8.53 16.22
C LYS A 90 5.64 -9.48 16.63
N ILE A 91 4.40 -9.00 16.61
CA ILE A 91 3.22 -9.83 16.92
C ILE A 91 3.16 -11.00 15.95
N ARG A 92 3.31 -10.74 14.64
CA ARG A 92 3.31 -11.78 13.62
C ARG A 92 4.40 -12.84 13.87
N LYS A 93 5.63 -12.43 14.15
CA LYS A 93 6.74 -13.37 14.45
C LYS A 93 6.43 -14.20 15.69
N ARG A 94 5.98 -13.56 16.77
CA ARG A 94 5.57 -14.27 18.00
C ARG A 94 4.45 -15.27 17.75
N THR A 95 3.45 -14.93 16.92
CA THR A 95 2.39 -15.87 16.57
C THR A 95 2.89 -17.02 15.70
N GLU A 96 3.82 -16.77 14.77
CA GLU A 96 4.43 -17.80 13.94
C GLU A 96 5.30 -18.75 14.79
N GLU A 97 6.07 -18.22 15.75
CA GLU A 97 6.85 -18.98 16.74
C GLU A 97 5.94 -19.88 17.58
N MET A 98 4.88 -19.32 18.19
CA MET A 98 3.91 -20.12 18.95
C MET A 98 3.25 -21.22 18.11
N LEU A 99 2.90 -20.93 16.85
CA LEU A 99 2.32 -21.95 15.97
C LEU A 99 3.33 -23.04 15.66
N ASN A 100 4.59 -22.70 15.40
CA ASN A 100 5.65 -23.68 15.14
C ASN A 100 5.97 -24.54 16.36
N GLU A 101 5.97 -23.98 17.57
CA GLU A 101 6.16 -24.73 18.82
C GLU A 101 5.02 -25.73 19.08
N ASN A 102 3.78 -25.36 18.73
CA ASN A 102 2.60 -26.21 18.92
C ASN A 102 2.28 -27.12 17.73
N THR A 103 3.02 -26.99 16.62
CA THR A 103 2.90 -27.90 15.48
C THR A 103 4.00 -28.94 15.60
N PRO A 104 3.69 -30.24 15.77
CA PRO A 104 4.73 -31.26 15.82
C PRO A 104 5.58 -31.17 14.55
N PRO A 105 6.92 -31.36 14.64
CA PRO A 105 7.76 -31.40 13.45
C PRO A 105 7.14 -32.41 12.51
N THR A 106 6.87 -31.99 11.28
CA THR A 106 6.28 -32.86 10.26
C THR A 106 7.14 -34.11 10.23
N SER A 107 6.57 -35.23 10.69
CA SER A 107 7.29 -36.50 10.76
C SER A 107 7.96 -36.71 9.41
N PRO A 108 9.22 -37.16 9.34
CA PRO A 108 9.84 -37.48 8.06
C PRO A 108 8.97 -38.54 7.40
N CYS A 109 8.09 -38.11 6.50
CA CYS A 109 7.33 -38.98 5.65
C CYS A 109 8.40 -39.60 4.77
N SER A 110 8.78 -40.83 5.12
CA SER A 110 9.73 -41.64 4.38
C SER A 110 9.35 -41.53 2.92
N ALA A 111 10.17 -40.82 2.14
CA ALA A 111 10.08 -40.75 0.71
C ALA A 111 10.47 -42.12 0.17
N SER A 112 9.58 -43.10 0.35
CA SER A 112 9.70 -44.40 -0.26
C SER A 112 9.19 -44.27 -1.69
N SER A 113 10.13 -44.40 -2.61
CA SER A 113 9.94 -44.85 -3.98
C SER A 113 9.09 -43.97 -4.90
N ARG A 114 9.75 -42.99 -5.53
CA ARG A 114 9.67 -42.91 -7.00
C ARG A 114 11.05 -43.15 -7.58
N VAL A 115 11.17 -44.39 -8.04
CA VAL A 115 12.20 -44.92 -8.92
C VAL A 115 12.70 -43.85 -9.88
N ALA A 116 14.02 -43.70 -9.91
CA ALA A 116 14.74 -43.16 -11.05
C ALA A 116 14.25 -43.87 -12.32
N LEU A 117 14.01 -43.10 -13.39
CA LEU A 117 14.14 -43.43 -14.81
C LEU A 117 13.51 -42.27 -15.58
N ASP A 118 14.32 -41.31 -16.02
CA ASP A 118 14.52 -41.11 -17.46
C ASP A 118 15.42 -39.91 -17.72
N ALA A 119 16.50 -40.24 -18.42
CA ALA A 119 17.40 -39.32 -19.08
C ALA A 119 16.72 -38.67 -20.29
N HIS A 120 17.40 -37.65 -20.82
CA HIS A 120 17.17 -36.97 -22.10
C HIS A 120 16.14 -35.83 -22.11
N SER A 121 16.63 -34.62 -21.84
CA SER A 121 16.62 -33.53 -22.84
C SER A 121 17.34 -32.30 -22.30
N SER A 122 18.55 -32.06 -22.84
CA SER A 122 19.26 -30.80 -22.74
C SER A 122 18.40 -29.63 -23.24
N PRO A 123 18.53 -28.45 -22.63
CA PRO A 123 18.64 -27.26 -23.44
C PRO A 123 19.91 -26.48 -23.11
N SER A 124 20.75 -26.35 -24.13
CA SER A 124 21.73 -25.30 -24.39
C SER A 124 21.56 -24.04 -23.52
N SER A 125 22.47 -23.85 -22.56
CA SER A 125 22.65 -22.58 -21.87
C SER A 125 23.72 -21.77 -22.60
N VAL A 126 23.25 -20.84 -23.41
CA VAL A 126 23.97 -19.65 -23.88
C VAL A 126 24.66 -18.93 -22.70
N PRO A 127 25.93 -18.52 -22.82
CA PRO A 127 26.55 -17.65 -21.83
C PRO A 127 26.00 -16.23 -21.96
N SER A 128 25.29 -15.76 -20.94
CA SER A 128 24.99 -14.32 -20.78
C SER A 128 26.27 -13.55 -20.43
N PRO A 129 26.52 -12.37 -21.01
CA PRO A 129 27.65 -11.52 -20.64
C PRO A 129 27.46 -10.98 -19.21
N THR A 130 28.39 -11.35 -18.33
CA THR A 130 28.54 -10.77 -17.00
C THR A 130 28.99 -9.32 -17.14
N LEU A 131 28.11 -8.37 -16.83
CA LEU A 131 28.50 -6.99 -16.56
C LEU A 131 29.25 -6.98 -15.21
N SER A 132 30.57 -6.96 -15.31
CA SER A 132 31.50 -6.77 -14.21
C SER A 132 31.34 -5.37 -13.63
N HIS A 133 30.53 -5.23 -12.58
CA HIS A 133 30.73 -4.13 -11.65
C HIS A 133 31.99 -4.44 -10.84
N GLY A 134 33.06 -3.70 -11.13
CA GLY A 134 34.31 -3.75 -10.40
C GLY A 134 34.04 -3.57 -8.91
N THR A 135 34.30 -4.63 -8.15
CA THR A 135 34.55 -4.53 -6.72
C THR A 135 35.86 -3.76 -6.58
N ALA A 136 35.76 -2.46 -6.32
CA ALA A 136 36.89 -1.67 -5.88
C ALA A 136 37.45 -2.32 -4.61
N SER A 137 38.72 -2.67 -4.70
CA SER A 137 39.56 -3.24 -3.66
C SER A 137 39.40 -2.46 -2.36
N ALA A 138 38.96 -3.16 -1.31
CA ALA A 138 39.09 -2.69 0.05
C ALA A 138 40.59 -2.72 0.41
N SER A 139 41.28 -1.60 0.20
CA SER A 139 42.59 -1.38 0.80
C SER A 139 42.41 -1.22 2.30
N THR A 140 42.85 -2.24 3.02
CA THR A 140 43.22 -2.21 4.43
C THR A 140 44.14 -1.01 4.70
N VAL A 141 43.59 0.05 5.29
CA VAL A 141 44.38 1.05 6.02
C VAL A 141 44.16 0.78 7.50
N SER A 142 45.09 0.00 8.06
CA SER A 142 45.42 0.07 9.48
C SER A 142 45.96 1.47 9.76
N GLY A 143 45.30 2.26 10.60
CA GLY A 143 45.81 3.60 10.91
C GLY A 143 44.96 4.40 11.88
N LEU A 144 45.44 4.45 13.12
CA LEU A 144 45.22 5.52 14.10
C LEU A 144 43.84 5.57 14.78
N ARG A 145 43.71 4.69 15.78
CA ARG A 145 42.84 4.86 16.94
C ARG A 145 43.30 6.12 17.71
N LEU A 146 42.70 7.26 17.42
CA LEU A 146 42.84 8.46 18.26
C LEU A 146 42.15 8.18 19.62
N PRO A 147 42.81 8.47 20.76
CA PRO A 147 42.15 8.38 22.06
C PRO A 147 41.08 9.46 22.14
N LEU A 148 39.84 9.05 22.45
CA LEU A 148 38.79 9.97 22.88
C LEU A 148 39.24 10.62 24.20
N SER A 149 39.66 11.88 24.12
CA SER A 149 39.78 12.73 25.30
C SER A 149 38.38 12.93 25.91
N PRO A 150 38.18 12.66 27.22
CA PRO A 150 36.93 13.00 27.88
C PRO A 150 36.78 14.52 27.92
N LEU A 151 35.74 15.03 27.24
CA LEU A 151 35.29 16.41 27.39
C LEU A 151 34.82 16.61 28.83
N MET A 152 35.70 17.18 29.65
CA MET A 152 35.36 17.69 30.96
C MET A 152 34.38 18.85 30.78
N CYS A 153 33.12 18.63 31.12
CA CYS A 153 32.12 19.69 31.27
C CYS A 153 32.60 20.64 32.37
N THR A 154 33.07 21.82 31.98
CA THR A 154 33.28 22.94 32.90
C THR A 154 31.91 23.53 33.28
N PRO A 155 31.52 23.57 34.56
CA PRO A 155 30.34 24.30 34.98
C PRO A 155 30.61 25.81 34.86
N SER A 156 29.85 26.48 34.00
CA SER A 156 29.84 27.94 33.88
C SER A 156 29.17 28.55 35.12
N PRO A 157 29.82 29.46 35.85
CA PRO A 157 29.20 30.13 36.98
C PRO A 157 28.40 31.36 36.52
N ASN A 158 27.33 31.64 37.26
CA ASN A 158 26.59 32.89 37.35
C ASN A 158 25.71 33.30 36.15
N ARG A 159 24.42 32.97 36.28
CA ARG A 159 23.36 33.88 35.84
C ARG A 159 22.25 33.94 36.89
N SER A 160 22.46 34.83 37.85
CA SER A 160 21.45 35.33 38.77
C SER A 160 20.53 36.28 38.01
N ASP A 161 19.47 35.77 37.41
CA ASP A 161 18.33 36.58 37.02
C ASP A 161 17.13 36.16 37.86
N ASN A 162 16.87 36.97 38.87
CA ASN A 162 15.71 36.95 39.74
C ASN A 162 14.46 37.25 38.87
N ALA A 163 13.90 36.23 38.22
CA ALA A 163 12.65 36.33 37.49
C ALA A 163 11.50 35.88 38.38
N THR A 164 10.83 36.87 38.97
CA THR A 164 9.57 36.75 39.70
C THR A 164 8.58 35.80 39.00
N PRO A 165 8.04 34.77 39.66
CA PRO A 165 7.03 33.91 39.05
C PRO A 165 5.74 34.71 38.85
N LYS A 166 5.35 34.92 37.59
CA LYS A 166 4.05 35.49 37.24
C LYS A 166 2.95 34.52 37.72
N PRO A 167 1.86 35.03 38.33
CA PRO A 167 0.77 34.18 38.78
C PRO A 167 0.12 33.46 37.60
N PHE A 168 -0.07 32.15 37.81
CA PHE A 168 -0.71 31.22 36.90
C PHE A 168 -2.16 31.66 36.66
N THR A 169 -2.47 32.21 35.49
CA THR A 169 -3.87 32.43 35.09
C THR A 169 -4.42 31.11 34.55
N PRO A 170 -5.53 30.58 35.10
CA PRO A 170 -6.17 29.40 34.55
C PRO A 170 -6.70 29.74 33.16
N ARG A 171 -6.09 29.10 32.15
CA ARG A 171 -6.48 29.22 30.75
C ARG A 171 -7.87 28.60 30.61
N LYS A 172 -8.87 29.45 30.37
CA LYS A 172 -10.26 29.06 30.06
C LYS A 172 -10.24 27.87 29.10
N SER A 173 -10.81 26.76 29.55
CA SER A 173 -11.11 25.58 28.76
C SER A 173 -12.09 26.00 27.66
N PHE A 174 -11.58 26.28 26.47
CA PHE A 174 -12.40 26.32 25.28
C PHE A 174 -12.82 24.89 24.96
N PHE A 175 -14.03 24.58 25.39
CA PHE A 175 -14.85 23.48 24.93
C PHE A 175 -14.96 23.62 23.40
N LEU A 176 -14.14 22.88 22.66
CA LEU A 176 -14.34 22.70 21.23
C LEU A 176 -15.31 21.54 21.09
N GLU A 177 -16.59 21.91 21.04
CA GLU A 177 -17.66 21.05 20.59
C GLU A 177 -17.25 20.36 19.29
N SER A 178 -17.23 19.05 19.38
CA SER A 178 -17.18 18.13 18.26
C SER A 178 -18.38 18.39 17.35
N ASN A 179 -18.15 19.11 16.25
CA ASN A 179 -19.03 19.05 15.08
C ASN A 179 -18.87 17.66 14.45
N PHE A 180 -19.62 16.71 15.01
CA PHE A 180 -19.93 15.42 14.43
C PHE A 180 -20.82 15.68 13.22
N CYS A 181 -20.21 15.81 12.04
CA CYS A 181 -20.92 15.83 10.76
C CYS A 181 -21.44 14.42 10.49
N ASP A 182 -22.67 14.14 10.94
CA ASP A 182 -23.43 12.96 10.52
C ASP A 182 -24.09 13.29 9.18
N GLU A 183 -23.30 13.24 8.12
CA GLU A 183 -23.73 13.50 6.74
C GLU A 183 -24.43 12.25 6.18
N SER A 184 -25.64 11.98 6.69
CA SER A 184 -26.58 11.01 6.09
C SER A 184 -27.42 11.68 5.00
N VAL A 185 -26.75 12.33 4.04
CA VAL A 185 -27.41 12.78 2.81
C VAL A 185 -27.43 11.61 1.83
N THR A 186 -28.57 10.94 1.76
CA THR A 186 -28.87 10.03 0.66
C THR A 186 -28.93 10.82 -0.65
N PRO A 187 -28.19 10.44 -1.71
CA PRO A 187 -28.27 11.16 -2.97
C PRO A 187 -29.67 10.95 -3.60
N PRO A 188 -30.31 12.01 -4.14
CA PRO A 188 -31.56 11.85 -4.86
C PRO A 188 -31.34 10.97 -6.10
N LYS A 189 -32.27 10.04 -6.31
CA LYS A 189 -32.32 9.17 -7.49
C LYS A 189 -32.46 10.05 -8.73
N ILE A 190 -31.38 10.22 -9.48
CA ILE A 190 -31.41 10.83 -10.80
C ILE A 190 -32.22 9.89 -11.71
N PHE A 191 -33.48 10.23 -11.92
CA PHE A 191 -34.28 9.69 -13.00
C PHE A 191 -33.59 10.08 -14.32
N LYS A 192 -33.02 9.09 -15.01
CA LYS A 192 -32.62 9.25 -16.40
C LYS A 192 -33.89 9.39 -17.23
N VAL A 193 -34.36 10.63 -17.38
CA VAL A 193 -35.30 11.01 -18.43
C VAL A 193 -34.55 10.81 -19.73
N ARG A 194 -34.95 9.78 -20.47
CA ARG A 194 -34.48 9.48 -21.81
C ARG A 194 -35.16 10.50 -22.72
N SER A 195 -34.53 11.65 -22.93
CA SER A 195 -34.95 12.59 -23.97
C SER A 195 -34.74 11.91 -25.32
N ILE A 196 -35.85 11.49 -25.93
CA ILE A 196 -35.92 11.15 -27.35
C ILE A 196 -35.94 12.51 -28.06
N LEU A 197 -34.82 12.89 -28.66
CA LEU A 197 -34.77 13.99 -29.60
C LEU A 197 -35.48 13.54 -30.90
N PRO A 198 -36.46 14.28 -31.42
CA PRO A 198 -36.94 14.08 -32.77
C PRO A 198 -35.84 14.52 -33.75
N SER A 199 -35.48 13.61 -34.66
CA SER A 199 -34.63 13.87 -35.82
C SER A 199 -35.45 14.67 -36.83
N SER A 200 -35.22 15.98 -36.87
CA SER A 200 -35.59 16.84 -37.99
C SER A 200 -34.31 17.40 -38.59
N ASP A 201 -34.39 17.70 -39.89
CA ASP A 201 -33.38 18.25 -40.79
C ASP A 201 -32.70 17.18 -41.66
N GLU A 202 -32.61 17.32 -42.97
CA GLU A 202 -33.27 18.15 -43.99
C GLU A 202 -32.62 17.67 -45.29
N SER A 203 -33.42 17.53 -46.36
CA SER A 203 -33.07 17.94 -47.72
C SER A 203 -31.63 17.71 -48.24
N ASP A 204 -31.39 16.59 -48.91
CA ASP A 204 -30.38 16.53 -49.98
C ASP A 204 -31.11 16.48 -51.34
N GLU A 205 -31.33 17.68 -51.87
CA GLU A 205 -31.49 17.94 -53.31
C GLU A 205 -30.13 17.73 -54.00
N ASN A 206 -30.18 17.34 -55.29
CA ASN A 206 -29.09 17.10 -56.24
C ASN A 206 -28.34 15.76 -56.15
N ILE A 207 -28.56 14.89 -57.16
CA ILE A 207 -27.63 14.72 -58.30
C ILE A 207 -28.23 13.72 -59.30
N PHE A 208 -28.17 14.12 -60.58
CA PHE A 208 -28.49 13.45 -61.86
C PHE A 208 -29.93 13.46 -62.40
#